data_AF-A0A8T4B3R4-F1
#
_entry.id   AF-A0A8T4B3R4-F1
#
_cell.length_a   1.000
_cell.length_b   1.000
_cell.length_c   1.000
_cell.angle_alpha   90.00
_cell.angle_beta   90.00
_cell.angle_gamma   90.00
#
_symmetry.space_group_name_H-M   'P 1'
#
loop_
_entity.id
_entity.type
_entity.pdbx_description
1 polymer ?
#
loop_
_entity_poly.entity_id
_entity_poly.type
_entity_poly.pdbx_seq_one_letter_code
_entity_poly.pdbx_strand_id
1 'polypeptide(L)'
;MIQARKKAEPSRDRSWLSYTLTLSILILSVISYVFLHDGTSYDAGQMHGQGMLSTLALTLFRFGCAYLVIHSAVVWMVRNPTPGIMSPLFRADREIRMHQSTGFERLVPFSSWTMLVFGVAMLCNGLGSLWYLLVGEPSSLVLHLGTALFATAYSSAALTSIIVRYVILPAQMKEGEDIYHMFLPHEQVMHNWALILLSCELVFGTLSIRLPMMMLGLTYGAVYLMFAEAWARYGGGYYVYDFIDPRPKEGPSTWWR
;
A
#
# COMPACT_ATOMS: atom_id res chain seq x y z
N MET A 1 2.57 -8.89 27.15
CA MET A 1 3.98 -8.43 27.07
C MET A 1 4.68 -9.35 26.09
N ILE A 2 4.95 -8.92 24.85
CA ILE A 2 5.70 -9.74 23.90
C ILE A 2 7.15 -9.78 24.41
N GLN A 3 7.60 -10.95 24.88
CA GLN A 3 9.01 -11.17 25.20
C GLN A 3 9.83 -11.03 23.92
N ALA A 4 10.97 -10.33 24.01
CA ALA A 4 11.91 -10.20 22.90
C ALA A 4 12.23 -11.60 22.33
N ARG A 5 11.93 -11.80 21.03
CA ARG A 5 12.16 -13.08 20.36
C ARG A 5 13.36 -12.94 19.43
N LYS A 6 14.47 -13.56 19.81
CA LYS A 6 15.68 -13.61 18.98
C LYS A 6 15.49 -14.59 17.81
N LYS A 7 15.74 -14.14 16.59
CA LYS A 7 15.78 -15.06 15.43
C LYS A 7 17.08 -15.86 15.46
N ALA A 8 17.00 -17.13 15.06
CA ALA A 8 18.16 -18.01 14.90
C ALA A 8 19.19 -17.40 13.92
N GLU A 9 20.46 -17.72 14.15
CA GLU A 9 21.55 -17.28 13.26
C GLU A 9 21.33 -17.81 11.83
N PRO A 10 21.61 -17.01 10.80
CA PRO A 10 21.36 -17.42 9.43
C PRO A 10 22.49 -18.36 8.98
N SER A 11 22.14 -19.49 8.38
CA SER A 11 23.13 -20.43 7.82
C SER A 11 23.96 -19.85 6.66
N ARG A 12 23.46 -18.81 5.98
CA ARG A 12 24.16 -18.06 4.91
C ARG A 12 23.48 -16.71 4.63
N ASP A 13 24.27 -15.64 4.50
CA ASP A 13 23.76 -14.35 4.01
C ASP A 13 23.38 -14.46 2.53
N ARG A 14 22.07 -14.37 2.24
CA ARG A 14 21.51 -14.41 0.88
C ARG A 14 20.92 -13.06 0.47
N SER A 15 21.38 -11.97 1.09
CA SER A 15 20.92 -10.61 0.78
C SER A 15 20.98 -10.32 -0.72
N TRP A 16 22.05 -10.75 -1.39
CA TRP A 16 22.18 -10.67 -2.84
C TRP A 16 21.02 -11.30 -3.61
N LEU A 17 20.60 -12.52 -3.23
CA LEU A 17 19.51 -13.22 -3.89
C LEU A 17 18.18 -12.46 -3.73
N SER A 18 17.88 -11.98 -2.52
CA SER A 18 16.69 -11.15 -2.29
C SER A 18 16.70 -9.89 -3.16
N TYR A 19 17.83 -9.16 -3.21
CA TYR A 19 17.93 -7.96 -4.06
C TYR A 19 17.79 -8.27 -5.54
N THR A 20 18.44 -9.33 -6.03
CA THR A 20 18.29 -9.73 -7.44
C THR A 20 16.85 -10.11 -7.76
N LEU A 21 16.13 -10.77 -6.85
CA LEU A 21 14.73 -11.13 -7.04
C LEU A 21 13.83 -9.90 -7.03
N THR A 22 13.98 -8.99 -6.05
CA THR A 22 13.22 -7.74 -6.00
C THR A 22 13.45 -6.89 -7.24
N LEU A 23 14.70 -6.76 -7.68
CA LEU A 23 15.05 -6.02 -8.89
C LEU A 23 14.49 -6.71 -10.15
N SER A 24 14.54 -8.04 -10.22
CA SER A 24 13.97 -8.81 -11.33
C SER A 24 12.46 -8.62 -11.41
N ILE A 25 11.75 -8.68 -10.27
CA ILE A 25 10.31 -8.43 -10.20
C ILE A 25 9.99 -7.01 -10.64
N LEU A 26 10.77 -6.02 -10.20
CA LEU A 26 10.60 -4.62 -10.61
C LEU A 26 10.76 -4.46 -12.12
N ILE A 27 11.85 -4.97 -12.68
CA ILE A 27 12.13 -4.87 -14.12
C ILE A 27 11.06 -5.62 -14.92
N LEU A 28 10.75 -6.86 -14.55
CA LEU A 28 9.75 -7.68 -15.25
C LEU A 28 8.35 -7.06 -15.19
N SER A 29 7.95 -6.47 -14.06
CA SER A 29 6.65 -5.81 -13.93
C SER A 29 6.55 -4.55 -14.79
N VAL A 30 7.60 -3.73 -14.83
CA VAL A 30 7.67 -2.54 -15.69
C VAL A 30 7.68 -2.94 -17.17
N ILE A 31 8.51 -3.90 -17.57
CA ILE A 31 8.54 -4.43 -18.94
C ILE A 31 7.17 -4.99 -19.32
N SER A 32 6.58 -5.85 -18.49
CA SER A 32 5.26 -6.43 -18.76
C SER A 32 4.20 -5.35 -18.90
N TYR A 33 4.24 -4.31 -18.06
CA TYR A 33 3.33 -3.18 -18.19
C TYR A 33 3.48 -2.48 -19.54
N VAL A 34 4.69 -2.13 -19.96
CA VAL A 34 4.96 -1.44 -21.23
C VAL A 34 4.57 -2.29 -22.44
N PHE A 35 4.89 -3.59 -22.44
CA PHE A 35 4.60 -4.48 -23.58
C PHE A 35 3.14 -4.90 -23.69
N LEU A 36 2.44 -5.07 -22.56
CA LEU A 36 1.03 -5.45 -22.55
C LEU A 36 0.09 -4.23 -22.66
N HIS A 37 0.61 -3.01 -22.51
CA HIS A 37 -0.19 -1.81 -22.67
C HIS A 37 -0.59 -1.65 -24.13
N ASP A 38 -1.90 -1.67 -24.37
CA ASP A 38 -2.52 -1.68 -25.70
C ASP A 38 -2.60 -0.28 -26.36
N GLY A 39 -2.13 0.77 -25.68
CA GLY A 39 -2.11 2.14 -26.18
C GLY A 39 -3.49 2.74 -26.46
N THR A 40 -4.58 2.02 -26.13
CA THR A 40 -5.94 2.46 -26.41
C THR A 40 -6.29 3.65 -25.52
N SER A 41 -6.85 4.70 -26.13
CA SER A 41 -7.20 5.94 -25.45
C SER A 41 -8.21 5.70 -24.32
N TYR A 42 -8.09 6.49 -23.25
CA TYR A 42 -9.07 6.51 -22.18
C TYR A 42 -10.17 7.51 -22.51
N ASP A 43 -11.42 7.13 -22.25
CA ASP A 43 -12.57 8.01 -22.43
C ASP A 43 -12.72 8.91 -21.19
N ALA A 44 -12.53 10.22 -21.37
CA ALA A 44 -12.66 11.21 -20.30
C ALA A 44 -14.08 11.31 -19.76
N GLY A 45 -15.09 11.23 -20.63
CA GLY A 45 -16.51 11.29 -20.26
C GLY A 45 -16.95 10.04 -19.49
N GLN A 46 -16.36 8.88 -19.81
CA GLN A 46 -16.43 7.73 -18.92
C GLN A 46 -15.75 8.11 -17.60
N MET A 47 -14.43 8.29 -17.54
CA MET A 47 -13.66 8.45 -16.30
C MET A 47 -14.11 9.56 -15.33
N HIS A 48 -14.69 10.64 -15.83
CA HIS A 48 -15.10 11.79 -15.02
C HIS A 48 -16.61 11.98 -14.93
N GLY A 49 -17.40 11.18 -15.66
CA GLY A 49 -18.86 11.22 -15.65
C GLY A 49 -19.44 11.95 -16.86
N GLN A 50 -20.59 11.48 -17.32
CA GLN A 50 -21.34 12.10 -18.41
C GLN A 50 -22.37 13.07 -17.82
N GLY A 51 -22.08 14.37 -17.90
CA GLY A 51 -22.95 15.45 -17.41
C GLY A 51 -22.52 16.06 -16.06
N MET A 52 -23.12 17.20 -15.73
CA MET A 52 -22.72 18.01 -14.57
C MET A 52 -22.94 17.29 -13.24
N LEU A 53 -24.11 16.67 -13.03
CA LEU A 53 -24.46 16.05 -11.76
C LEU A 53 -23.56 14.84 -11.43
N SER A 54 -23.34 13.96 -12.41
CA SER A 54 -22.48 12.79 -12.26
C SER A 54 -21.02 13.19 -12.02
N THR A 55 -20.51 14.15 -12.78
CA THR A 55 -19.15 14.69 -12.61
C THR A 55 -18.97 15.31 -11.23
N LEU A 56 -19.93 16.11 -10.77
CA LEU A 56 -19.86 16.74 -9.45
C LEU A 56 -19.92 15.71 -8.32
N ALA A 57 -20.80 14.71 -8.42
CA ALA A 57 -20.90 13.64 -7.44
C ALA A 57 -19.59 12.84 -7.32
N LEU A 58 -18.99 12.44 -8.44
CA LEU A 58 -17.68 11.76 -8.47
C LEU A 58 -16.57 12.64 -7.91
N THR A 59 -16.56 13.92 -8.26
CA THR A 59 -15.58 14.89 -7.76
C THR A 59 -15.63 15.00 -6.23
N LEU A 60 -16.84 15.16 -5.67
CA LEU A 60 -17.04 15.25 -4.22
C LEU A 60 -16.67 13.95 -3.51
N PHE A 61 -17.03 12.79 -4.06
CA PHE A 61 -16.67 11.49 -3.51
C PHE A 61 -15.15 11.31 -3.46
N ARG A 62 -14.45 11.58 -4.57
CA ARG A 62 -12.99 11.48 -4.69
C ARG A 62 -12.29 12.43 -3.72
N PHE A 63 -12.75 13.68 -3.58
CA PHE A 63 -12.21 14.61 -2.58
C PHE A 63 -12.53 14.19 -1.15
N GLY A 64 -13.70 13.60 -0.87
CA GLY A 64 -14.02 13.03 0.43
C GLY A 64 -13.06 11.90 0.82
N CYS A 65 -12.75 11.01 -0.12
CA CYS A 65 -11.75 9.95 0.06
C CYS A 65 -10.34 10.51 0.30
N ALA A 66 -9.92 11.49 -0.50
CA ALA A 66 -8.63 12.16 -0.33
C ALA A 66 -8.52 12.85 1.04
N TYR A 67 -9.57 13.56 1.46
CA TYR A 67 -9.64 14.19 2.78
C TYR A 67 -9.55 13.15 3.91
N LEU A 68 -10.27 12.03 3.80
CA LEU A 68 -10.22 10.95 4.78
C LEU A 68 -8.80 10.42 4.97
N VAL A 69 -8.05 10.22 3.89
CA VAL A 69 -6.64 9.80 3.95
C VAL A 69 -5.76 10.86 4.59
N ILE A 70 -5.89 12.12 4.17
CA ILE A 70 -5.11 13.24 4.74
C ILE A 70 -5.39 13.35 6.24
N HIS A 71 -6.66 13.28 6.64
CA HIS A 71 -7.06 13.32 8.04
C HIS A 71 -6.49 12.12 8.82
N SER A 72 -6.57 10.92 8.27
CA SER A 72 -6.02 9.72 8.89
C SER A 72 -4.51 9.80 9.07
N ALA A 73 -3.78 10.15 8.01
CA ALA A 73 -2.33 10.26 8.04
C ALA A 73 -1.84 11.38 8.98
N VAL A 74 -2.45 12.56 8.92
CA VAL A 74 -1.97 13.73 9.68
C VAL A 74 -2.48 13.70 11.11
N VAL A 75 -3.79 13.56 11.31
CA VAL A 75 -4.44 13.72 12.62
C VAL A 75 -4.36 12.43 13.43
N TRP A 76 -4.77 11.30 12.85
CA TRP A 76 -4.86 10.04 13.59
C TRP A 76 -3.52 9.30 13.71
N MET A 77 -2.56 9.58 12.83
CA MET A 77 -1.25 8.94 12.84
C MET A 77 -0.13 9.89 13.26
N VAL A 78 0.27 10.84 12.40
CA VAL A 78 1.49 11.64 12.62
C VAL A 78 1.39 12.56 13.85
N ARG A 79 0.27 13.24 14.06
CA ARG A 79 0.06 14.16 15.19
C ARG A 79 -0.54 13.51 16.42
N ASN A 80 -0.76 12.20 16.39
CA ASN A 80 -1.41 11.52 17.49
C ASN A 80 -0.43 11.43 18.69
N PRO A 81 -0.83 11.91 19.88
CA PRO A 81 0.02 11.87 21.07
C PRO A 81 0.28 10.46 21.58
N THR A 82 -0.58 9.48 21.27
CA THR A 82 -0.34 8.08 21.63
C THR A 82 0.51 7.39 20.56
N PRO A 83 1.67 6.81 20.95
CA PRO A 83 2.50 6.05 20.02
C PRO A 83 1.76 4.85 19.45
N GLY A 84 2.00 4.55 18.17
CA GLY A 84 1.58 3.29 17.57
C GLY A 84 2.47 2.16 18.09
N ILE A 85 1.91 0.97 18.26
CA ILE A 85 2.65 -0.19 18.75
C ILE A 85 2.92 -1.12 17.57
N MET A 86 4.18 -1.46 17.35
CA MET A 86 4.60 -2.42 16.33
C MET A 86 5.65 -3.38 16.90
N SER A 87 5.78 -4.55 16.28
CA SER A 87 6.79 -5.56 16.65
C SER A 87 7.79 -5.77 15.51
N PRO A 88 8.60 -4.74 15.16
CA PRO A 88 9.53 -4.84 14.05
C PRO A 88 10.71 -5.76 14.38
N LEU A 89 11.36 -6.23 13.33
CA LEU A 89 12.62 -6.96 13.42
C LEU A 89 13.80 -5.99 13.33
N PHE A 90 14.51 -5.78 14.44
CA PHE A 90 15.70 -4.94 14.47
C PHE A 90 16.83 -5.57 13.66
N ARG A 91 17.41 -4.82 12.72
CA ARG A 91 18.37 -5.37 11.75
C ARG A 91 19.68 -5.80 12.41
N ALA A 92 20.17 -5.01 13.36
CA ALA A 92 21.42 -5.23 14.08
C ALA A 92 21.36 -6.51 14.94
N ASP A 93 20.36 -6.56 15.83
CA ASP A 93 20.27 -7.63 16.83
C ASP A 93 19.49 -8.86 16.34
N ARG A 94 18.72 -8.73 15.24
CA ARG A 94 17.78 -9.74 14.72
C ARG A 94 16.77 -10.19 15.77
N GLU A 95 16.35 -9.25 16.60
CA GLU A 95 15.34 -9.46 17.61
C GLU A 95 14.04 -8.79 17.20
N ILE A 96 12.95 -9.53 17.32
CA ILE A 96 11.61 -8.98 17.25
C ILE A 96 11.31 -8.40 18.64
N ARG A 97 11.11 -7.09 18.69
CA ARG A 97 10.86 -6.35 19.92
C ARG A 97 9.73 -5.37 19.69
N MET A 98 8.96 -5.14 20.75
CA MET A 98 7.96 -4.08 20.77
C MET A 98 8.65 -2.74 20.58
N HIS A 99 8.14 -1.95 19.65
CA HIS A 99 8.63 -0.63 19.33
C HIS A 99 7.47 0.34 19.21
N GLN A 100 7.65 1.50 19.84
CA GLN A 100 6.67 2.58 19.82
C GLN A 100 6.96 3.50 18.65
N SER A 101 6.13 3.41 17.60
CA SER A 101 6.20 4.26 16.43
C SER A 101 5.56 5.62 16.68
N THR A 102 6.27 6.70 16.33
CA THR A 102 5.77 8.07 16.50
C THR A 102 5.99 8.93 15.25
N GLY A 103 5.15 9.96 15.08
CA GLY A 103 5.29 10.88 13.94
C GLY A 103 5.25 10.17 12.58
N PHE A 104 6.22 10.50 11.73
CA PHE A 104 6.34 9.94 10.37
C PHE A 104 6.72 8.46 10.34
N GLU A 105 7.26 7.92 11.42
CA GLU A 105 7.58 6.49 11.53
C GLU A 105 6.32 5.62 11.36
N ARG A 106 5.15 6.17 11.72
CA ARG A 106 3.86 5.52 11.55
C ARG A 106 3.45 5.36 10.07
N LEU A 107 4.11 6.06 9.15
CA LEU A 107 3.86 5.94 7.71
C LEU A 107 4.83 4.96 7.02
N VAL A 108 5.76 4.35 7.76
CA VAL A 108 6.72 3.36 7.25
C VAL A 108 6.05 2.04 6.82
N PRO A 109 5.00 1.51 7.50
CA PRO A 109 4.37 0.25 7.10
C PRO A 109 3.77 0.28 5.69
N PHE A 110 3.75 -0.88 5.03
CA PHE A 110 3.14 -1.03 3.71
C PHE A 110 1.66 -0.66 3.69
N SER A 111 0.92 -0.98 4.76
CA SER A 111 -0.49 -0.59 4.89
C SER A 111 -0.69 0.93 4.88
N SER A 112 0.25 1.69 5.43
CA SER A 112 0.26 3.15 5.36
C SER A 112 0.58 3.64 3.95
N TRP A 113 1.54 3.01 3.25
CA TRP A 113 1.82 3.28 1.84
C TRP A 113 0.61 3.02 0.93
N THR A 114 -0.14 1.95 1.18
CA THR A 114 -1.42 1.64 0.52
C THR A 114 -2.44 2.77 0.72
N MET A 115 -2.61 3.24 1.96
CA MET A 115 -3.50 4.35 2.26
C MET A 115 -3.06 5.64 1.54
N LEU A 116 -1.76 5.95 1.54
CA LEU A 116 -1.24 7.15 0.89
C LEU A 116 -1.46 7.12 -0.62
N VAL A 117 -1.16 6.01 -1.31
CA VAL A 117 -1.40 5.91 -2.76
C VAL A 117 -2.90 5.94 -3.09
N PHE A 118 -3.76 5.38 -2.24
CA PHE A 118 -5.21 5.55 -2.34
C PHE A 118 -5.62 7.04 -2.27
N GLY A 119 -5.11 7.78 -1.28
CA GLY A 119 -5.40 9.21 -1.14
C GLY A 119 -4.90 10.03 -2.32
N VAL A 120 -3.69 9.76 -2.79
CA VAL A 120 -3.10 10.42 -3.98
C VAL A 120 -3.92 10.10 -5.23
N ALA A 121 -4.28 8.83 -5.46
CA ALA A 121 -5.09 8.43 -6.60
C ALA A 121 -6.45 9.16 -6.59
N MET A 122 -7.12 9.22 -5.44
CA MET A 122 -8.40 9.92 -5.30
C MET A 122 -8.26 11.43 -5.46
N LEU A 123 -7.21 12.04 -4.91
CA LEU A 123 -6.95 13.46 -5.07
C LEU A 123 -6.69 13.83 -6.54
N CYS A 124 -5.80 13.11 -7.21
CA CYS A 124 -5.46 13.35 -8.62
C CYS A 124 -6.68 13.15 -9.53
N ASN A 125 -7.46 12.08 -9.34
CA ASN A 125 -8.67 11.86 -10.14
C ASN A 125 -9.78 12.87 -9.79
N GLY A 126 -9.89 13.32 -8.53
CA GLY A 126 -10.80 14.39 -8.11
C GLY A 126 -10.44 15.72 -8.79
N LEU A 127 -9.16 16.09 -8.79
CA LEU A 127 -8.65 17.26 -9.51
C LEU A 127 -8.89 17.13 -11.03
N GLY A 128 -8.67 15.95 -11.61
CA GLY A 128 -8.97 15.67 -13.02
C GLY A 128 -10.46 15.82 -13.35
N SER A 129 -11.35 15.46 -12.44
CA SER A 129 -12.80 15.62 -12.60
C SER A 129 -13.23 17.08 -12.53
N LEU A 130 -12.62 17.84 -11.61
CA LEU A 130 -12.83 19.27 -11.52
C LEU A 130 -12.30 19.99 -12.77
N TRP A 131 -11.14 19.58 -13.28
CA TRP A 131 -10.59 20.05 -14.54
C TRP A 131 -11.56 19.78 -15.70
N TYR A 132 -12.05 18.54 -15.81
CA TYR A 132 -13.01 18.14 -16.83
C TYR A 132 -14.26 19.02 -16.82
N LEU A 133 -14.78 19.34 -15.63
CA LEU A 133 -15.96 20.20 -15.47
C LEU A 133 -15.71 21.67 -15.86
N LEU A 134 -14.54 22.22 -15.52
CA LEU A 134 -14.26 23.66 -15.67
C LEU A 134 -13.60 24.04 -17.00
N VAL A 135 -12.76 23.15 -17.53
CA VAL A 135 -11.89 23.41 -18.69
C VAL A 135 -12.25 22.52 -19.88
N GLY A 136 -12.78 21.32 -19.62
CA GLY A 136 -13.05 20.30 -20.64
C GLY A 136 -12.04 19.15 -20.59
N GLU A 137 -11.98 18.36 -21.67
CA GLU A 137 -11.25 17.08 -21.71
C GLU A 137 -9.76 17.19 -21.33
N PRO A 138 -9.30 16.49 -20.28
CA PRO A 138 -7.88 16.37 -19.97
C PRO A 138 -7.11 15.63 -21.06
N SER A 139 -5.81 15.92 -21.17
CA SER A 139 -4.93 15.17 -22.08
C SER A 139 -4.90 13.66 -21.79
N SER A 140 -4.63 12.84 -22.80
CA SER A 140 -4.52 11.39 -22.67
C SER A 140 -3.51 10.94 -21.61
N LEU A 141 -2.43 11.69 -21.42
CA LEU A 141 -1.44 11.44 -20.37
C LEU A 141 -2.05 11.56 -18.97
N VAL A 142 -2.88 12.59 -18.73
CA VAL A 142 -3.54 12.79 -17.42
C VAL A 142 -4.51 11.65 -17.14
N LEU A 143 -5.28 11.22 -18.14
CA LEU A 143 -6.22 10.11 -18.02
C LEU A 143 -5.48 8.79 -17.75
N HIS A 144 -4.37 8.56 -18.44
CA HIS A 144 -3.52 7.39 -18.24
C HIS A 144 -2.90 7.37 -16.84
N LEU A 145 -2.34 8.50 -16.36
CA LEU A 145 -1.78 8.59 -15.02
C LEU A 145 -2.86 8.41 -13.93
N GLY A 146 -4.05 8.97 -14.12
CA GLY A 146 -5.18 8.81 -13.22
C GLY A 146 -5.62 7.36 -13.05
N THR A 147 -5.74 6.63 -14.17
CA THR A 147 -6.08 5.19 -14.16
C THR A 147 -4.94 4.32 -13.63
N ALA A 148 -3.69 4.62 -13.98
CA ALA A 148 -2.51 3.91 -13.48
C ALA A 148 -2.37 4.04 -11.95
N LEU A 149 -2.56 5.24 -11.40
CA LEU A 149 -2.57 5.48 -9.95
C LEU A 149 -3.72 4.75 -9.27
N PHE A 150 -4.92 4.80 -9.86
CA PHE A 150 -6.09 4.09 -9.35
C PHE A 150 -5.87 2.57 -9.31
N ALA A 151 -5.34 1.98 -10.37
CA ALA A 151 -5.03 0.56 -10.43
C ALA A 151 -3.95 0.16 -9.39
N THR A 152 -2.91 0.99 -9.23
CA THR A 152 -1.88 0.78 -8.21
C THR A 152 -2.48 0.79 -6.80
N ALA A 153 -3.32 1.78 -6.52
CA ALA A 153 -4.04 1.89 -5.25
C ALA A 153 -4.95 0.68 -5.01
N TYR A 154 -5.75 0.28 -6.01
CA TYR A 154 -6.65 -0.86 -5.91
C TYR A 154 -5.89 -2.17 -5.64
N SER A 155 -4.83 -2.45 -6.40
CA SER A 155 -4.01 -3.64 -6.21
C SER A 155 -3.35 -3.68 -4.83
N SER A 156 -2.80 -2.55 -4.37
CA SER A 156 -2.20 -2.46 -3.02
C SER A 156 -3.23 -2.64 -1.91
N ALA A 157 -4.42 -2.03 -2.05
CA ALA A 157 -5.51 -2.14 -1.08
C ALA A 157 -6.08 -3.56 -1.00
N ALA A 158 -6.23 -4.23 -2.14
CA ALA A 158 -6.65 -5.63 -2.19
C ALA A 158 -5.65 -6.53 -1.45
N LEU A 159 -4.34 -6.37 -1.75
CA LEU A 159 -3.29 -7.13 -1.09
C LEU A 159 -3.27 -6.88 0.42
N THR A 160 -3.27 -5.62 0.85
CA THR A 160 -3.27 -5.26 2.28
C THR A 160 -4.48 -5.86 2.99
N SER A 161 -5.69 -5.71 2.45
CA SER A 161 -6.91 -6.25 3.08
C SER A 161 -6.87 -7.78 3.21
N ILE A 162 -6.42 -8.48 2.17
CA ILE A 162 -6.29 -9.94 2.17
C ILE A 162 -5.27 -10.39 3.22
N ILE A 163 -4.06 -9.82 3.20
CA ILE A 163 -2.99 -10.20 4.14
C ILE A 163 -3.39 -9.92 5.58
N VAL A 164 -3.97 -8.75 5.85
CA VAL A 164 -4.40 -8.41 7.22
C VAL A 164 -5.49 -9.37 7.70
N ARG A 165 -6.52 -9.62 6.89
CA ARG A 165 -7.66 -10.46 7.29
C ARG A 165 -7.30 -11.95 7.42
N TYR A 166 -6.50 -12.49 6.51
CA TYR A 166 -6.30 -13.94 6.40
C TYR A 166 -4.95 -14.42 6.92
N VAL A 167 -3.97 -13.53 7.10
CA VAL A 167 -2.63 -13.91 7.58
C VAL A 167 -2.34 -13.28 8.93
N ILE A 168 -2.43 -11.95 9.05
CA ILE A 168 -2.00 -11.24 10.26
C ILE A 168 -2.99 -11.46 11.40
N LEU A 169 -4.29 -11.14 11.20
CA LEU A 169 -5.29 -11.24 12.27
C LEU A 169 -5.39 -12.67 12.84
N PRO A 170 -5.44 -13.74 12.02
CA PRO A 170 -5.46 -15.10 12.56
C PRO A 170 -4.18 -15.49 13.28
N ALA A 171 -3.01 -14.98 12.88
CA ALA A 171 -1.75 -15.21 13.57
C ALA A 171 -1.75 -14.55 14.95
N GLN A 172 -2.15 -13.29 15.05
CA GLN A 172 -2.25 -12.55 16.31
C GLN A 172 -3.23 -13.20 17.29
N MET A 173 -4.37 -13.67 16.79
CA MET A 173 -5.34 -14.41 17.61
C MET A 173 -4.76 -15.72 18.17
N LYS A 174 -3.96 -16.45 17.38
CA LYS A 174 -3.29 -17.68 17.84
C LYS A 174 -2.21 -17.40 18.89
N GLU A 175 -1.54 -16.25 18.79
CA GLU A 175 -0.51 -15.82 19.73
C GLU A 175 -1.08 -15.15 21.00
N GLY A 176 -2.41 -14.99 21.08
CA GLY A 176 -3.09 -14.37 22.21
C GLY A 176 -2.83 -12.87 22.32
N GLU A 177 -2.48 -12.22 21.20
CA GLU A 177 -2.27 -10.77 21.16
C GLU A 177 -3.60 -10.02 21.22
N ASP A 178 -3.56 -8.81 21.78
CA ASP A 178 -4.70 -7.91 21.76
C ASP A 178 -4.96 -7.44 20.32
N ILE A 179 -6.08 -7.86 19.72
CA ILE A 179 -6.46 -7.48 18.35
C ILE A 179 -7.21 -6.14 18.25
N TYR A 180 -7.59 -5.52 19.36
CA TYR A 180 -8.42 -4.30 19.34
C TYR A 180 -7.73 -3.14 18.62
N HIS A 181 -6.40 -3.07 18.68
CA HIS A 181 -5.64 -2.05 17.95
C HIS A 181 -5.85 -2.12 16.43
N MET A 182 -6.08 -3.31 15.85
CA MET A 182 -6.35 -3.49 14.42
C MET A 182 -7.68 -2.86 13.97
N PHE A 183 -8.56 -2.52 14.92
CA PHE A 183 -9.85 -1.89 14.69
C PHE A 183 -9.87 -0.39 14.99
N LEU A 184 -8.70 0.21 15.26
CA LEU A 184 -8.58 1.66 15.37
C LEU A 184 -8.95 2.34 14.03
N PRO A 185 -9.50 3.57 14.06
CA PRO A 185 -10.01 4.21 12.85
C PRO A 185 -9.01 4.29 11.70
N HIS A 186 -7.76 4.69 11.97
CA HIS A 186 -6.72 4.77 10.96
C HIS A 186 -6.29 3.39 10.43
N GLU A 187 -6.24 2.37 11.29
CA GLU A 187 -5.97 0.99 10.88
C GLU A 187 -7.09 0.47 9.95
N GLN A 188 -8.36 0.79 10.24
CA GLN A 188 -9.47 0.43 9.35
C GLN A 188 -9.40 1.13 8.00
N VAL A 189 -8.95 2.40 7.97
CA VAL A 189 -8.71 3.12 6.70
C VAL A 189 -7.63 2.43 5.89
N MET A 190 -6.51 2.05 6.52
CA MET A 190 -5.39 1.37 5.87
C MET A 190 -5.72 -0.06 5.43
N HIS A 191 -6.51 -0.80 6.22
CA HIS A 191 -6.71 -2.24 6.02
C HIS A 191 -7.92 -2.58 5.16
N ASN A 192 -9.02 -1.84 5.29
CA ASN A 192 -10.31 -2.25 4.71
C ASN A 192 -11.00 -1.12 3.94
N TRP A 193 -11.07 0.10 4.48
CA TRP A 193 -11.87 1.14 3.85
C TRP A 193 -11.27 1.61 2.53
N ALA A 194 -9.94 1.64 2.39
CA ALA A 194 -9.31 1.92 1.10
C ALA A 194 -9.84 0.97 0.02
N LEU A 195 -9.87 -0.34 0.27
CA LEU A 195 -10.40 -1.31 -0.69
C LEU A 195 -11.89 -1.10 -0.93
N ILE A 196 -12.70 -0.89 0.11
CA ILE A 196 -14.14 -0.67 -0.03
C ILE A 196 -14.43 0.56 -0.89
N LEU A 197 -13.79 1.69 -0.61
CA LEU A 197 -14.00 2.95 -1.33
C LEU A 197 -13.48 2.88 -2.77
N LEU A 198 -12.33 2.23 -2.99
CA LEU A 198 -11.82 1.94 -4.32
C LEU A 198 -12.75 0.99 -5.11
N SER A 199 -13.35 0.00 -4.45
CA SER A 199 -14.36 -0.87 -5.06
C SER A 199 -15.65 -0.13 -5.37
N CYS A 200 -16.08 0.81 -4.51
CA CYS A 200 -17.20 1.70 -4.83
C CYS A 200 -16.91 2.54 -6.08
N GLU A 201 -15.70 3.08 -6.20
CA GLU A 201 -15.26 3.82 -7.40
C GLU A 201 -15.17 2.92 -8.64
N LEU A 202 -14.78 1.65 -8.49
CA LEU A 202 -14.71 0.70 -9.59
C LEU A 202 -16.10 0.26 -10.07
N VAL A 203 -17.07 0.08 -9.16
CA VAL A 203 -18.42 -0.45 -9.45
C VAL A 203 -19.41 0.66 -9.81
N PHE A 204 -19.44 1.73 -9.02
CA PHE A 204 -20.38 2.84 -9.20
C PHE A 204 -19.74 4.05 -9.88
N GLY A 205 -18.43 4.21 -9.68
CA GLY A 205 -17.67 5.15 -10.48
C GLY A 205 -17.41 4.57 -11.87
N THR A 206 -16.63 5.32 -12.62
CA THR A 206 -16.43 5.09 -14.05
C THR A 206 -14.99 4.76 -14.40
N LEU A 207 -14.11 4.69 -13.40
CA LEU A 207 -12.72 4.28 -13.54
C LEU A 207 -12.66 2.77 -13.77
N SER A 208 -12.07 2.37 -14.88
CA SER A 208 -11.84 0.96 -15.21
C SER A 208 -10.37 0.58 -15.04
N ILE A 209 -10.13 -0.63 -14.55
CA ILE A 209 -8.78 -1.21 -14.44
C ILE A 209 -8.59 -2.15 -15.61
N ARG A 210 -7.52 -1.94 -16.38
CA ARG A 210 -7.10 -2.87 -17.43
C ARG A 210 -6.11 -3.89 -16.88
N LEU A 211 -6.11 -5.09 -17.45
CA LEU A 211 -5.22 -6.18 -17.03
C LEU A 211 -3.73 -5.78 -16.92
N PRO A 212 -3.14 -5.01 -17.88
CA PRO A 212 -1.74 -4.61 -17.79
C PRO A 212 -1.44 -3.76 -16.56
N MET A 213 -2.40 -2.94 -16.11
CA MET A 213 -2.21 -2.03 -14.96
C MET A 213 -2.08 -2.75 -13.63
N MET A 214 -2.52 -4.01 -13.53
CA MET A 214 -2.29 -4.81 -12.33
C MET A 214 -0.78 -5.03 -12.06
N MET A 215 0.06 -4.95 -13.11
CA MET A 215 1.53 -5.01 -12.96
C MET A 215 2.08 -3.81 -12.18
N LEU A 216 1.37 -2.68 -12.14
CA LEU A 216 1.76 -1.51 -11.36
C LEU A 216 1.65 -1.78 -9.84
N GLY A 217 0.72 -2.64 -9.42
CA GLY A 217 0.65 -3.12 -8.04
C GLY A 217 1.91 -3.90 -7.64
N LEU A 218 2.41 -4.77 -8.52
CA LEU A 218 3.68 -5.49 -8.32
C LEU A 218 4.87 -4.54 -8.30
N THR A 219 4.89 -3.58 -9.22
CA THR A 219 5.91 -2.52 -9.29
C THR A 219 5.97 -1.77 -7.95
N TYR A 220 4.81 -1.34 -7.44
CA TYR A 220 4.70 -0.63 -6.17
C TYR A 220 5.15 -1.45 -4.97
N GLY A 221 4.79 -2.74 -4.93
CA GLY A 221 5.28 -3.68 -3.92
C GLY A 221 6.80 -3.85 -3.96
N ALA A 222 7.40 -3.96 -5.15
CA ALA A 222 8.85 -4.07 -5.29
C ALA A 222 9.58 -2.78 -4.85
N VAL A 223 9.04 -1.61 -5.19
CA VAL A 223 9.54 -0.31 -4.71
C VAL A 223 9.48 -0.23 -3.18
N TYR A 224 8.39 -0.70 -2.57
CA TYR A 224 8.30 -0.75 -1.11
C TYR A 224 9.36 -1.68 -0.50
N LEU A 225 9.63 -2.85 -1.08
CA LEU A 225 10.68 -3.75 -0.57
C LEU A 225 12.06 -3.09 -0.62
N MET A 226 12.37 -2.34 -1.68
CA MET A 226 13.60 -1.55 -1.77
C MET A 226 13.65 -0.46 -0.70
N PHE A 227 12.52 0.24 -0.47
CA PHE A 227 12.40 1.22 0.60
C PHE A 227 12.60 0.59 1.98
N ALA A 228 11.96 -0.55 2.28
CA ALA A 228 12.06 -1.23 3.56
C ALA A 228 13.50 -1.64 3.87
N GLU A 229 14.25 -2.10 2.87
CA GLU A 229 15.68 -2.38 3.01
C GLU A 229 16.49 -1.10 3.27
N ALA A 230 16.26 -0.04 2.50
CA ALA A 230 16.95 1.24 2.69
C ALA A 230 16.66 1.81 4.09
N TRP A 231 15.41 1.72 4.56
CA TRP A 231 14.99 2.12 5.90
C TRP A 231 15.71 1.31 6.97
N ALA A 232 15.79 -0.01 6.82
CA ALA A 232 16.47 -0.89 7.78
C ALA A 232 17.99 -0.66 7.84
N ARG A 233 18.62 -0.18 6.75
CA ARG A 233 20.06 0.08 6.68
C ARG A 233 20.47 1.48 7.12
N TYR A 234 19.70 2.49 6.69
CA TYR A 234 20.11 3.89 6.78
C TYR A 234 19.12 4.78 7.56
N GLY A 235 17.89 4.30 7.78
CA GLY A 235 16.82 5.02 8.47
C GLY A 235 16.61 4.51 9.89
N GLY A 236 15.49 3.83 10.12
CA GLY A 236 15.07 3.37 11.45
C GLY A 236 15.79 2.13 11.99
N GLY A 237 16.56 1.41 11.18
CA GLY A 237 17.37 0.28 11.67
C GLY A 237 16.59 -1.04 11.88
N TYR A 238 15.35 -1.12 11.40
CA TYR A 238 14.49 -2.30 11.55
C TYR A 238 13.62 -2.53 10.31
N TYR A 239 13.11 -3.76 10.18
CA TYR A 239 12.06 -4.11 9.22
C TYR A 239 10.71 -4.12 9.94
N VAL A 240 9.72 -3.38 9.42
CA VAL A 240 8.35 -3.40 9.97
C VAL A 240 7.79 -4.83 9.96
N TYR A 241 8.06 -5.57 8.88
CA TYR A 241 7.66 -6.96 8.73
C TYR A 241 8.87 -7.86 8.73
N ASP A 242 8.85 -8.89 9.57
CA ASP A 242 10.00 -9.76 9.82
C ASP A 242 10.36 -10.66 8.63
N PHE A 243 9.42 -10.91 7.71
CA PHE A 243 9.61 -11.68 6.49
C PHE A 243 10.35 -10.92 5.39
N ILE A 244 10.53 -9.60 5.54
CA ILE A 244 11.28 -8.77 4.58
C ILE A 244 12.79 -8.91 4.79
N ASP A 245 13.26 -9.28 5.99
CA ASP A 245 14.69 -9.47 6.25
C ASP A 245 15.27 -10.48 5.25
N PRO A 246 16.22 -10.07 4.39
CA PRO A 246 16.71 -10.89 3.31
C PRO A 246 17.69 -11.98 3.79
N ARG A 247 17.95 -12.05 5.10
CA ARG A 247 18.75 -13.08 5.77
C ARG A 247 17.82 -14.19 6.26
N PRO A 248 17.69 -15.31 5.51
CA PRO A 248 16.66 -16.30 5.78
C PRO A 248 16.91 -17.07 7.10
N LYS A 249 15.82 -17.65 7.63
CA LYS A 249 15.90 -18.85 8.49
C LYS A 249 16.53 -19.98 7.65
N GLU A 250 17.04 -21.01 8.29
CA GLU A 250 17.48 -22.23 7.64
C GLU A 250 16.48 -22.73 6.55
N GLY A 251 16.99 -23.54 5.60
CA GLY A 251 16.35 -23.87 4.31
C GLY A 251 14.88 -24.37 4.31
N PRO A 252 14.33 -24.75 3.14
CA PRO A 252 12.90 -24.82 2.85
C PRO A 252 12.04 -25.81 3.66
N SER A 253 12.59 -26.50 4.66
CA SER A 253 11.93 -27.60 5.38
C SER A 253 11.17 -27.20 6.65
N THR A 254 11.19 -25.93 7.07
CA THR A 254 10.55 -25.49 8.33
C THR A 254 9.21 -24.75 8.17
N TRP A 255 8.71 -24.55 6.95
CA TRP A 255 7.38 -23.97 6.73
C TRP A 255 6.22 -24.95 6.97
N TRP A 256 6.52 -26.22 7.26
CA TRP A 256 5.57 -27.31 7.51
C TRP A 256 5.65 -27.87 8.95
N ARG A 257 5.86 -27.02 9.96
CA ARG A 257 5.73 -27.41 11.37
C ARG A 257 4.82 -26.45 12.12
#